data_AF-A0A4P0Y5T6-F1
#
_entry.id   AF-A0A4P0Y5T6-F1
#
_cell.length_a   1.000
_cell.length_b   1.000
_cell.length_c   1.000
_cell.angle_alpha   90.00
_cell.angle_beta   90.00
_cell.angle_gamma   90.00
#
_symmetry.space_group_name_H-M   'P 1'
#
loop_
_entity.id
_entity.type
_entity.pdbx_description
1 polymer ?
#
loop_
_entity_poly.entity_id
_entity_poly.type
_entity_poly.pdbx_seq_one_letter_code
_entity_poly.pdbx_strand_id
1 'polypeptide(L)'
;MISRTHGGVTLNRFIPSQPTTLEKAQRSPLEKQAIASAAAALVKAGDAIVLDAGTTMIELARQITHLPLRVITSDLHIALFLSEFKQIEVTIIGGAHR
;
A
#
# COMPACT_ATOMS: atom_id res chain seq x y z
N MET A 1 -25.35 7.18 17.14
CA MET A 1 -25.91 7.16 15.77
C MET A 1 -24.78 6.76 14.83
N ILE A 2 -24.85 5.56 14.23
CA ILE A 2 -23.76 4.97 13.42
C ILE A 2 -24.16 5.13 11.95
N SER A 3 -23.32 5.81 11.17
CA SER A 3 -23.52 5.99 9.73
C SER A 3 -22.66 4.96 8.97
N ARG A 4 -23.31 4.15 8.12
CA ARG A 4 -22.66 3.24 7.18
C ARG A 4 -22.44 3.96 5.86
N THR A 5 -21.20 4.04 5.39
CA THR A 5 -20.86 4.46 4.03
C THR A 5 -20.01 3.39 3.37
N HIS A 6 -20.50 2.85 2.24
CA HIS A 6 -19.72 2.02 1.34
C HIS A 6 -18.77 2.93 0.56
N GLY A 7 -17.47 2.72 0.69
CA GLY A 7 -16.44 3.41 -0.09
C GLY A 7 -16.04 4.79 0.45
N GLY A 8 -14.90 4.84 1.13
CA GLY A 8 -14.11 6.07 1.35
C GLY A 8 -14.58 6.96 2.51
N VAL A 9 -13.68 7.19 3.47
CA VAL A 9 -13.82 8.24 4.49
C VAL A 9 -12.75 9.30 4.17
N THR A 10 -13.15 10.56 4.02
CA THR A 10 -12.21 11.68 3.91
C THR A 10 -12.48 12.68 5.04
N LEU A 11 -11.54 12.80 5.97
CA LEU A 11 -11.55 13.85 7.00
C LEU A 11 -10.87 15.09 6.44
N ASN A 12 -11.67 16.10 6.07
CA ASN A 12 -11.15 17.41 5.72
C ASN A 12 -10.76 18.15 7.00
N ARG A 13 -9.50 18.00 7.42
CA ARG A 13 -8.92 18.82 8.50
C ARG A 13 -7.57 19.32 8.03
N PHE A 14 -7.43 20.65 8.02
CA PHE A 14 -6.19 21.40 7.81
C PHE A 14 -4.98 20.63 8.35
N ILE A 15 -4.08 20.20 7.46
CA ILE A 15 -2.89 19.42 7.82
C ILE A 15 -1.71 20.39 7.99
N PRO A 16 -1.11 20.52 9.19
CA PRO A 16 0.20 21.16 9.33
C PRO A 16 1.19 20.39 8.44
N SER A 17 1.97 21.10 7.61
CA SER A 17 2.97 20.58 6.65
C SER A 17 3.04 19.04 6.60
N GLN A 18 2.42 18.42 5.60
CA GLN A 18 2.42 16.96 5.49
C GLN A 18 3.87 16.44 5.61
N PRO A 19 4.15 15.54 6.57
CA PRO A 19 5.48 14.98 6.70
C PRO A 19 5.85 14.25 5.41
N THR A 20 7.10 14.37 5.01
CA THR A 20 7.66 13.67 3.86
C THR A 20 7.50 12.16 4.04
N THR A 21 7.54 11.41 2.93
CA THR A 21 7.47 9.94 2.97
C THR A 21 8.57 9.35 3.85
N LEU A 22 9.76 9.97 3.89
CA LEU A 22 10.88 9.56 4.72
C LEU A 22 10.59 9.78 6.22
N GLU A 23 10.11 10.97 6.59
CA GLU A 23 9.73 11.28 7.98
C GLU A 23 8.60 10.37 8.46
N LYS A 24 7.63 10.06 7.58
CA LYS A 24 6.59 9.08 7.87
C LYS A 24 7.21 7.72 8.15
N ALA A 25 8.13 7.23 7.32
CA ALA A 25 8.73 5.91 7.48
C ALA A 25 9.43 5.75 8.85
N GLN A 26 10.11 6.80 9.31
CA GLN A 26 10.89 6.77 10.55
C GLN A 26 10.07 6.91 11.84
N ARG A 27 8.83 7.40 11.77
CA ARG A 27 8.04 7.71 12.97
C ARG A 27 7.55 6.48 13.75
N SER A 28 7.26 5.38 13.04
CA SER A 28 6.64 4.16 13.62
C SER A 28 6.98 2.93 12.77
N PRO A 29 8.27 2.57 12.63
CA PRO A 29 8.68 1.50 11.73
C PRO A 29 8.19 0.12 12.18
N LEU A 30 8.20 -0.14 13.49
CA LEU A 30 7.83 -1.45 14.05
C LEU A 30 6.32 -1.73 13.89
N GLU A 31 5.47 -0.74 14.15
CA GLU A 31 4.02 -0.88 13.99
C GLU A 31 3.66 -1.12 12.53
N LYS A 32 4.33 -0.44 11.61
CA LYS A 32 4.12 -0.63 10.16
C LYS A 32 4.55 -2.02 9.72
N GLN A 33 5.68 -2.50 10.21
CA GLN A 33 6.15 -3.85 9.94
C GLN A 33 5.19 -4.90 10.51
N ALA A 34 4.66 -4.70 11.71
CA ALA A 34 3.69 -5.60 12.33
C ALA A 34 2.38 -5.66 11.52
N ILE A 35 1.84 -4.52 11.10
CA ILE A 35 0.65 -4.46 10.24
C ILE A 35 0.93 -5.14 8.89
N ALA A 36 2.08 -4.85 8.28
CA ALA A 36 2.49 -5.45 7.02
C ALA A 36 2.62 -6.98 7.14
N SER A 37 3.18 -7.48 8.24
CA SER A 37 3.32 -8.92 8.49
C SER A 37 1.98 -9.61 8.68
N ALA A 38 1.08 -9.01 9.46
CA ALA A 38 -0.28 -9.53 9.62
C ALA A 38 -1.04 -9.57 8.28
N ALA A 39 -0.90 -8.54 7.45
CA ALA A 39 -1.51 -8.50 6.13
C ALA A 39 -0.88 -9.52 5.17
N ALA A 40 0.45 -9.67 5.16
CA ALA A 40 1.17 -10.62 4.32
C ALA A 40 0.73 -12.07 4.59
N ALA A 41 0.47 -12.41 5.86
CA ALA A 41 0.00 -13.74 6.25
C ALA A 41 -1.39 -14.11 5.67
N LEU A 42 -2.16 -13.12 5.18
CA LEU A 42 -3.46 -13.34 4.57
C LEU A 42 -3.39 -13.50 3.04
N VAL A 43 -2.27 -13.11 2.42
CA VAL A 43 -2.07 -13.17 0.97
C VAL A 43 -1.66 -14.57 0.55
N LYS A 44 -2.27 -15.09 -0.51
CA LYS A 44 -1.98 -16.41 -1.06
C LYS A 44 -1.49 -16.31 -2.50
N ALA A 45 -0.75 -17.33 -2.91
CA ALA A 45 -0.33 -17.48 -4.30
C ALA A 45 -1.55 -17.46 -5.24
N GLY A 46 -1.47 -16.64 -6.30
CA GLY A 46 -2.53 -16.46 -7.29
C GLY A 46 -3.52 -15.34 -6.97
N ASP A 47 -3.46 -14.72 -5.80
CA ASP A 47 -4.36 -13.62 -5.43
C ASP A 47 -4.13 -12.37 -6.30
N ALA A 48 -5.22 -11.62 -6.50
CA ALA A 48 -5.18 -10.27 -7.04
C ALA A 48 -5.42 -9.28 -5.89
N ILE A 49 -4.46 -8.39 -5.65
CA ILE A 49 -4.47 -7.45 -4.51
C ILE A 49 -4.28 -6.02 -4.98
N VAL A 50 -4.86 -5.07 -4.23
CA VAL A 50 -4.67 -3.64 -4.44
C VAL A 50 -3.76 -3.10 -3.35
N LEU A 51 -2.67 -2.44 -3.73
CA LEU A 51 -1.77 -1.74 -2.83
C LEU A 51 -1.87 -0.24 -3.09
N ASP A 52 -2.33 0.52 -2.11
CA ASP A 52 -2.35 1.98 -2.19
C ASP A 52 -0.96 2.58 -1.87
N ALA A 53 -0.85 3.89 -1.94
CA ALA A 53 0.37 4.61 -1.58
C ALA A 53 0.63 4.62 -0.06
N GLY A 54 1.91 4.51 0.31
CA GLY A 54 2.33 4.76 1.69
C GLY A 54 3.38 3.81 2.24
N THR A 55 4.02 4.26 3.32
CA THR A 55 5.16 3.57 3.93
C THR A 55 4.80 2.22 4.55
N THR A 56 3.53 1.95 4.86
CA THR A 56 3.12 0.62 5.34
C THR A 56 2.97 -0.35 4.17
N MET A 57 2.45 0.13 3.04
CA MET A 57 2.21 -0.68 1.84
C MET A 57 3.51 -1.11 1.18
N ILE A 58 4.55 -0.26 1.21
CA ILE A 58 5.89 -0.69 0.75
C ILE A 58 6.48 -1.78 1.65
N GLU A 59 6.26 -1.75 2.97
CA GLU A 59 6.71 -2.85 3.86
C GLU A 59 5.94 -4.15 3.59
N LEU A 60 4.65 -4.06 3.28
CA LEU A 60 3.87 -5.22 2.85
C LEU A 60 4.38 -5.78 1.51
N ALA A 61 4.60 -4.90 0.53
CA ALA A 61 5.11 -5.27 -0.80
C ALA A 61 6.43 -6.06 -0.68
N ARG A 62 7.33 -5.66 0.23
CA ARG A 62 8.59 -6.36 0.49
C ARG A 62 8.43 -7.78 1.02
N GLN A 63 7.35 -8.06 1.76
CA GLN A 63 7.14 -9.36 2.42
C GLN A 63 6.45 -10.39 1.50
N ILE A 64 5.78 -9.95 0.44
CA ILE A 64 4.98 -10.83 -0.44
C ILE A 64 5.67 -11.16 -1.78
N THR A 65 6.92 -10.72 -1.98
CA THR A 65 7.65 -10.84 -3.25
C THR A 65 7.87 -12.28 -3.72
N HIS A 66 7.81 -13.25 -2.80
CA HIS A 66 8.00 -14.67 -3.08
C HIS A 66 6.75 -15.36 -3.64
N LEU A 67 5.60 -14.70 -3.65
CA LEU A 67 4.34 -15.26 -4.15
C LEU A 67 4.06 -14.83 -5.60
N PRO A 68 3.49 -15.71 -6.43
CA PRO A 68 2.95 -15.28 -7.72
C PRO A 68 1.65 -14.50 -7.48
N LEU A 69 1.57 -13.25 -7.92
CA LEU A 69 0.46 -12.34 -7.59
C LEU A 69 0.11 -11.43 -8.77
N ARG A 70 -1.12 -10.91 -8.77
CA ARG A 70 -1.48 -9.72 -9.55
C ARG A 70 -1.65 -8.53 -8.60
N VAL A 71 -0.90 -7.47 -8.83
CA VAL A 71 -0.91 -6.28 -7.98
C VAL A 71 -1.40 -5.07 -8.78
N ILE A 72 -2.40 -4.38 -8.24
CA ILE A 72 -2.85 -3.08 -8.75
C ILE A 72 -2.40 -2.01 -7.77
N THR A 73 -1.72 -0.97 -8.24
CA THR A 73 -1.28 0.13 -7.35
C THR A 73 -1.35 1.50 -8.04
N SER A 74 -1.63 2.52 -7.23
CA SER A 74 -1.55 3.94 -7.60
C SER A 74 -0.14 4.52 -7.38
N ASP A 75 0.74 3.79 -6.66
CA ASP A 75 2.04 4.26 -6.23
C ASP A 75 3.15 3.74 -7.16
N LEU A 76 3.80 4.66 -7.88
CA LEU A 76 4.87 4.32 -8.81
C LEU A 76 6.07 3.66 -8.13
N HIS A 77 6.39 4.02 -6.88
CA HIS A 77 7.53 3.44 -6.18
C HIS A 77 7.25 1.96 -5.83
N ILE A 78 6.04 1.64 -5.36
CA ILE A 78 5.62 0.26 -5.14
C ILE A 78 5.59 -0.51 -6.46
N ALA A 79 5.07 0.11 -7.52
CA ALA A 79 4.98 -0.52 -8.83
C ALA A 79 6.36 -0.89 -9.39
N LEU A 80 7.31 0.05 -9.37
CA LEU A 80 8.67 -0.17 -9.84
C LEU A 80 9.36 -1.26 -9.02
N PHE A 81 9.26 -1.20 -7.68
CA PHE A 81 9.82 -2.24 -6.80
C PHE A 81 9.27 -3.63 -7.13
N LEU A 82 7.96 -3.78 -7.28
CA LEU A 82 7.35 -5.09 -7.54
C LEU A 82 7.58 -5.58 -8.97
N SER A 83 7.81 -4.68 -9.93
CA SER A 83 8.10 -5.04 -11.32
C SER A 83 9.42 -5.80 -11.52
N GLU A 84 10.32 -5.77 -10.54
CA GLU A 84 11.57 -6.54 -10.54
C GLU A 84 11.34 -8.05 -10.34
N PHE A 85 10.15 -8.46 -9.88
CA PHE A 85 9.82 -9.84 -9.57
C PHE A 85 8.93 -10.46 -10.66
N LYS A 86 9.49 -11.37 -11.46
CA LYS A 86 8.83 -11.96 -12.65
C LYS A 86 7.51 -12.69 -12.36
N GLN A 87 7.32 -13.17 -11.14
CA GLN A 87 6.10 -13.85 -10.71
C GLN A 87 4.96 -12.88 -10.35
N ILE A 88 5.22 -11.57 -10.31
CA ILE A 88 4.24 -10.55 -9.97
C ILE A 88 3.85 -9.76 -11.22
N GLU A 89 2.58 -9.82 -11.57
CA GLU A 89 1.98 -8.97 -12.60
C GLU A 89 1.58 -7.64 -11.96
N VAL A 90 2.20 -6.52 -12.37
CA VAL A 90 1.92 -5.20 -11.80
C VAL A 90 1.12 -4.35 -12.79
N THR A 91 -0.01 -3.82 -12.34
CA THR A 91 -0.80 -2.81 -13.06
C THR A 91 -0.78 -1.49 -12.28
N ILE A 92 -0.39 -0.42 -12.96
CA ILE A 92 -0.46 0.93 -12.41
C ILE A 92 -1.78 1.57 -12.84
N ILE A 93 -2.56 2.05 -11.87
CA ILE A 93 -3.74 2.85 -12.15
C ILE A 93 -3.38 4.33 -12.12
N GLY A 94 -3.62 5.03 -13.23
CA GLY A 94 -3.50 6.48 -13.30
C GLY A 94 -4.68 7.18 -12.61
N GLY A 95 -4.42 8.35 -12.03
CA GLY A 95 -5.44 9.23 -11.45
C GLY A 95 -5.33 10.65 -11.99
N ALA A 96 -6.46 11.35 -12.13
CA ALA A 96 -6.50 12.79 -12.34
C ALA A 96 -6.78 13.46 -10.98
N HIS A 97 -5.85 14.29 -10.51
CA HIS A 97 -6.12 15.22 -9.42
C HIS A 97 -6.92 16.41 -9.96
N ARG A 98 -8.08 16.70 -9.37
CA ARG A 98 -8.82 17.95 -9.56
C ARG A 98 -8.71 18.80 -8.30
#